data_AF-A0A9Y2E5N9-F1
#
_entry.id   AF-A0A9Y2E5N9-F1
#
_cell.length_a   1.000
_cell.length_b   1.000
_cell.length_c   1.000
_cell.angle_alpha   90.00
_cell.angle_beta   90.00
_cell.angle_gamma   90.00
#
_symmetry.space_group_name_H-M   'P 1'
#
loop_
_entity.id
_entity.type
_entity.pdbx_description
1 polymer ?
#
loop_
_entity_poly.entity_id
_entity_poly.type
_entity_poly.pdbx_seq_one_letter_code
_entity_poly.pdbx_strand_id
1 'polypeptide(L)' 'MGAHQEIEYECLQCRRRETSTNALFSTCPRCGGEMRNVTPIGN' A
#
# COMPACT_ATOMS: atom_id res chain seq x y z
N MET A 1 21.60 -8.65 4.44
CA MET A 1 20.23 -8.52 4.97
C MET A 1 19.39 -7.84 3.92
N GLY A 2 18.32 -8.47 3.41
CA GLY A 2 17.44 -7.86 2.42
C GLY A 2 16.64 -6.74 3.08
N ALA A 3 16.71 -5.52 2.52
CA ALA A 3 15.87 -4.41 2.97
C ALA A 3 14.41 -4.78 2.72
N HIS A 4 13.67 -5.13 3.78
CA HIS A 4 12.21 -5.12 3.76
C HIS A 4 11.80 -3.66 3.60
N GLN A 5 11.70 -3.21 2.35
CA GLN A 5 11.17 -1.88 2.07
C GLN A 5 9.70 -1.92 2.43
N GLU A 6 9.34 -1.28 3.52
CA GLU A 6 7.95 -1.07 3.92
C GLU A 6 7.31 -0.16 2.88
N ILE A 7 6.38 -0.73 2.09
CA ILE A 7 5.64 0.03 1.08
C ILE A 7 4.29 0.38 1.69
N GLU A 8 3.98 1.67 1.74
CA GLU A 8 2.65 2.12 2.09
C GLU A 8 1.72 1.99 0.88
N TYR A 9 0.52 1.47 1.09
CA TYR A 9 -0.52 1.34 0.08
C TYR A 9 -1.76 2.11 0.51
N GLU A 10 -2.34 2.90 -0.39
CA GLU A 10 -3.61 3.60 -0.18
C GLU A 10 -4.68 3.06 -1.13
N CYS A 11 -5.84 2.72 -0.58
CA CYS A 11 -7.01 2.41 -1.38
C CYS A 11 -7.62 3.69 -1.97
N LEU A 12 -7.80 3.75 -3.29
CA LEU A 12 -8.36 4.93 -3.96
C LEU A 12 -9.86 5.14 -3.67
N GLN A 13 -10.56 4.09 -3.21
CA GLN A 13 -12.00 4.14 -2.93
C GLN A 13 -12.30 4.61 -1.51
N CYS A 14 -11.68 3.96 -0.51
CA CYS A 14 -11.97 4.24 0.90
C CYS A 14 -10.86 5.00 1.63
N ARG A 15 -9.77 5.36 0.92
CA ARG A 15 -8.60 6.09 1.43
C ARG A 15 -7.92 5.40 2.62
N ARG A 16 -8.13 4.09 2.75
CA ARG A 16 -7.45 3.27 3.76
C ARG A 16 -5.99 3.12 3.40
N ARG A 17 -5.11 3.33 4.37
CA ARG A 17 -3.66 3.11 4.23
C ARG A 17 -3.24 1.86 4.97
N GLU A 18 -2.41 1.04 4.33
CA GLU A 18 -1.84 -0.16 4.91
C GLU A 18 -0.37 -0.24 4.53
N THR A 19 0.48 -0.50 5.51
CA THR A 19 1.92 -0.70 5.31
C THR A 19 2.15 -2.18 5.12
N SER A 20 2.74 -2.56 3.99
CA SER A 20 3.07 -3.95 3.72
C SER A 20 4.52 -4.08 3.29
N THR A 21 5.16 -5.14 3.77
CA THR A 21 6.51 -5.50 3.38
C THR A 21 6.55 -6.38 2.12
N ASN A 22 5.38 -6.70 1.55
CA ASN A 22 5.26 -7.56 0.38
C ASN A 22 4.31 -6.94 -0.67
N ALA A 23 4.71 -6.99 -1.94
CA ALA A 23 4.07 -6.26 -3.04
C ALA A 23 2.71 -6.83 -3.51
N LEU A 24 2.07 -7.68 -2.73
CA LEU A 24 0.91 -8.48 -3.16
C LEU A 24 -0.45 -7.85 -2.85
N PHE A 25 -0.50 -6.63 -2.32
CA PHE A 25 -1.76 -5.93 -2.08
C PHE A 25 -2.22 -5.17 -3.32
N SER A 26 -2.91 -5.87 -4.23
CA SER A 26 -3.59 -5.23 -5.36
C SER A 26 -4.98 -4.67 -4.98
N THR A 27 -5.59 -5.21 -3.91
CA THR A 27 -7.01 -5.00 -3.63
C THR A 27 -7.29 -4.78 -2.14
N CYS A 28 -8.11 -3.79 -1.82
CA CYS A 28 -8.43 -3.41 -0.44
C CYS A 28 -9.32 -4.47 0.22
N PRO A 29 -8.93 -5.02 1.39
CA PRO A 29 -9.72 -6.05 2.08
C PRO A 29 -11.05 -5.50 2.62
N ARG A 30 -11.23 -4.17 2.69
CA ARG A 30 -12.45 -3.55 3.21
C ARG A 30 -13.52 -3.34 2.16
N CYS A 31 -13.14 -2.82 1.00
CA CYS A 31 -14.10 -2.42 -0.03
C CYS A 31 -13.88 -3.10 -1.39
N GLY A 32 -12.84 -3.93 -1.53
CA GLY A 32 -12.47 -4.52 -2.81
C GLY A 32 -11.92 -3.52 -3.83
N GLY A 33 -11.67 -2.27 -3.44
CA GLY A 33 -11.12 -1.24 -4.32
C GLY A 33 -9.63 -1.41 -4.60
N GLU A 34 -9.14 -0.84 -5.69
CA GLU A 34 -7.72 -0.86 -6.04
C GLU A 34 -6.86 -0.18 -4.96
N MET A 35 -5.76 -0.84 -4.59
CA MET A 35 -4.74 -0.29 -3.70
C MET A 35 -3.54 0.17 -4.53
N ARG A 36 -3.11 1.41 -4.28
CA ARG A 36 -1.95 2.02 -4.94
C ARG A 36 -0.83 2.23 -3.95
N ASN A 37 0.38 1.97 -4.39
CA ASN A 37 1.61 2.23 -3.64
C ASN A 37 1.75 3.75 -3.48
N VAL A 38 1.76 4.19 -2.23
CA VAL A 38 2.12 5.54 -1.83
C VAL A 38 3.63 5.51 -1.69
N THR A 39 4.34 5.78 -2.78
CA THR A 39 5.76 6.12 -2.66
C THR A 39 5.82 7.34 -1.77
N PRO A 40 6.47 7.30 -0.59
CA PRO A 40 6.64 8.50 0.21
C PRO A 40 7.38 9.51 -0.67
N ILE A 41 6.73 10.64 -0.94
CA ILE A 41 7.38 11.78 -1.59
C ILE A 41 8.36 12.29 -0.53
N GLY A 42 9.61 11.81 -0.57
CA GLY A 42 10.70 12.37 0.22
C GLY A 42 10.90 13.81 -0.21
N ASN A 43 10.56 14.75 0.67
CA ASN A 43 11.00 16.14 0.62
C ASN A 43 11.64 16.44 1.97
#